data_AF-A0A3C0K8T4-F1
#
_entry.id   AF-A0A3C0K8T4-F1
#
_cell.length_a   1.000
_cell.length_b   1.000
_cell.length_c   1.000
_cell.angle_alpha   90.00
_cell.angle_beta   90.00
_cell.angle_gamma   90.00
#
_symmetry.space_group_name_H-M   'P 1'
#
loop_
_entity.id
_entity.type
_entity.pdbx_description
1 polymer ?
#
loop_
_entity_poly.entity_id
_entity_poly.type
_entity_poly.pdbx_seq_one_letter_code
_entity_poly.pdbx_strand_id
1 'polypeptide(L)'
;MSNKISLTRYLVEQQRTHGRIPPELRLLIEVVARACKRISISVNKGALGGVLGSADTENVQGEVQKKLDIIANEVLIDANEWGGHLAAMASEEMDSIYVVPNRFPKGEYLLMFDPLDGSSNIDVNVSIGTIFSVLHKH
;
A
#
# COMPACT_ATOMS: atom_id res chain seq x y z
N MET A 1 15.02 -9.75 -27.95
CA MET A 1 13.60 -9.63 -27.57
C MET A 1 13.53 -9.33 -26.08
N SER A 2 12.82 -8.28 -25.65
CA SER A 2 12.63 -8.01 -24.21
C SER A 2 11.75 -9.11 -23.62
N ASN A 3 12.27 -9.86 -22.66
CA ASN A 3 11.53 -10.92 -21.98
C ASN A 3 10.51 -10.27 -21.04
N LYS A 4 9.26 -10.11 -21.50
CA LYS A 4 8.18 -9.51 -20.71
C LYS A 4 7.72 -10.51 -19.63
N ILE A 5 8.24 -10.36 -18.43
CA ILE A 5 7.89 -11.17 -17.25
C ILE A 5 6.97 -10.32 -16.36
N SER A 6 5.84 -10.86 -15.94
CA SER A 6 4.97 -10.19 -14.95
C SER A 6 5.61 -10.23 -13.57
N LEU A 7 5.30 -9.26 -12.70
CA LEU A 7 5.75 -9.28 -11.31
C LEU A 7 5.43 -10.63 -10.64
N THR A 8 4.21 -11.12 -10.84
CA THR A 8 3.77 -12.41 -10.29
C THR A 8 4.64 -13.58 -10.74
N ARG A 9 4.96 -13.64 -12.03
CA ARG A 9 5.84 -14.68 -12.55
C ARG A 9 7.25 -14.56 -11.96
N TYR A 10 7.81 -13.35 -11.93
CA TYR A 10 9.13 -13.11 -11.34
C TYR A 10 9.20 -13.56 -9.87
N LEU A 11 8.19 -13.19 -9.08
CA LEU A 11 8.10 -13.54 -7.66
C LEU A 11 7.94 -15.06 -7.46
N VAL A 12 7.12 -15.74 -8.26
CA VAL A 12 7.01 -17.21 -8.23
C VAL A 12 8.35 -17.89 -8.56
N GLU A 13 9.11 -17.37 -9.53
CA GLU A 13 10.44 -17.89 -9.88
C GLU A 13 11.48 -17.63 -8.77
N GLN A 14 11.43 -16.48 -8.09
CA GLN A 14 12.30 -16.22 -6.92
C GLN A 14 11.99 -17.15 -5.75
N GLN A 15 10.71 -17.48 -5.52
CA GLN A 15 10.32 -18.44 -4.48
C GLN A 15 10.72 -19.87 -4.86
N ARG A 16 10.23 -20.38 -6.01
CA ARG A 16 10.33 -21.81 -6.37
C ARG A 16 11.73 -22.24 -6.80
N THR A 17 12.38 -21.43 -7.63
CA THR A 17 13.64 -21.82 -8.27
C THR A 17 14.84 -21.44 -7.40
N HIS A 18 14.76 -20.29 -6.71
CA HIS A 18 15.91 -19.72 -6.01
C HIS A 18 15.79 -19.80 -4.49
N GLY A 19 14.60 -20.10 -3.94
CA GLY A 19 14.38 -20.14 -2.48
C GLY A 19 14.68 -18.81 -1.76
N ARG A 20 14.66 -17.68 -2.49
CA ARG A 20 15.12 -16.37 -1.96
C ARG A 20 14.07 -15.63 -1.17
N ILE A 21 12.79 -15.96 -1.36
CA ILE A 21 11.68 -15.28 -0.69
C ILE A 21 10.74 -16.32 -0.05
N PRO A 22 10.34 -16.13 1.22
CA PRO A 22 9.29 -16.93 1.83
C PRO A 22 7.94 -16.78 1.10
N PRO A 23 7.08 -17.82 1.09
CA PRO A 23 5.75 -17.76 0.46
C PRO A 23 4.88 -16.61 0.96
N GLU A 24 4.97 -16.27 2.24
CA GLU A 24 4.20 -15.23 2.92
C GLU A 24 4.65 -13.84 2.47
N LEU A 25 5.97 -13.61 2.39
CA LEU A 25 6.53 -12.37 1.86
C LEU A 25 6.17 -12.19 0.38
N ARG A 26 6.22 -13.28 -0.41
CA ARG A 26 5.79 -13.24 -1.81
C ARG A 26 4.35 -12.77 -1.92
N LEU A 27 3.45 -13.35 -1.15
CA LEU A 27 2.03 -13.01 -1.19
C LEU A 27 1.79 -11.57 -0.71
N LEU A 28 2.47 -11.12 0.33
CA LEU A 28 2.40 -9.72 0.80
C LEU A 28 2.78 -8.73 -0.31
N ILE A 29 3.88 -8.95 -1.03
CA ILE A 29 4.30 -8.08 -2.14
C ILE A 29 3.25 -8.04 -3.26
N GLU A 30 2.62 -9.19 -3.58
CA GLU A 30 1.56 -9.26 -4.60
C GLU A 30 0.31 -8.48 -4.19
N VAL A 31 -0.05 -8.55 -2.91
CA VAL A 31 -1.19 -7.81 -2.36
C VAL A 31 -0.93 -6.31 -2.42
N VAL A 32 0.25 -5.86 -2.00
CA VAL A 32 0.68 -4.45 -2.11
C VAL A 32 0.67 -4.00 -3.56
N ALA A 33 1.24 -4.77 -4.49
CA ALA A 33 1.24 -4.42 -5.91
C ALA A 33 -0.17 -4.31 -6.50
N ARG A 34 -1.11 -5.14 -6.05
CA ARG A 34 -2.54 -5.03 -6.43
C ARG A 34 -3.19 -3.79 -5.83
N ALA A 35 -2.86 -3.41 -4.60
CA ALA A 35 -3.33 -2.17 -3.97
C ALA A 35 -2.82 -0.95 -4.75
N CYS A 36 -1.54 -0.91 -5.13
CA CYS A 36 -0.97 0.15 -5.96
C CYS A 36 -1.68 0.30 -7.31
N LYS A 37 -2.11 -0.81 -7.94
CA LYS A 37 -2.94 -0.74 -9.16
C LYS A 37 -4.30 -0.08 -8.90
N ARG A 38 -4.95 -0.37 -7.77
CA ARG A 38 -6.21 0.28 -7.38
C ARG A 38 -6.00 1.77 -7.12
N ILE A 39 -4.95 2.14 -6.39
CA ILE A 39 -4.57 3.54 -6.14
C ILE A 39 -4.34 4.27 -7.46
N SER A 40 -3.56 3.69 -8.38
CA SER A 40 -3.32 4.27 -9.70
C SER A 40 -4.61 4.50 -10.49
N ILE A 41 -5.60 3.60 -10.40
CA ILE A 41 -6.91 3.81 -11.03
C ILE A 41 -7.65 4.98 -10.38
N SER A 42 -7.64 5.09 -9.05
CA SER A 42 -8.26 6.21 -8.34
C SER A 42 -7.62 7.55 -8.68
N VAL A 43 -6.29 7.61 -8.69
CA VAL A 43 -5.51 8.79 -9.10
C VAL A 43 -5.84 9.19 -10.54
N ASN A 44 -5.82 8.24 -11.48
CA ASN A 44 -6.10 8.50 -12.89
C ASN A 44 -7.55 8.96 -13.16
N LYS A 45 -8.50 8.61 -12.28
CA LYS A 45 -9.87 9.11 -12.38
C LYS A 45 -10.00 10.56 -11.90
N GLY A 46 -9.11 11.02 -11.02
CA GLY A 46 -9.00 12.42 -10.58
C GLY A 46 -10.37 13.09 -10.39
N ALA A 47 -10.57 14.22 -11.07
CA ALA A 47 -11.76 15.06 -10.95
C ALA A 47 -13.05 14.32 -11.32
N LEU A 48 -12.98 13.44 -12.32
CA LEU A 48 -14.11 12.67 -12.84
C LEU A 48 -14.61 11.63 -11.83
N GLY A 49 -13.76 11.22 -10.89
CA GLY A 49 -14.11 10.32 -9.80
C GLY A 49 -14.69 11.01 -8.56
N GLY A 50 -14.72 12.35 -8.52
CA GLY A 50 -15.07 13.11 -7.30
C GLY A 50 -14.07 12.95 -6.16
N VAL A 51 -12.87 12.43 -6.46
CA VAL A 51 -11.81 12.13 -5.48
C VAL A 51 -10.78 13.26 -5.35
N LEU A 52 -10.89 14.32 -6.15
CA LEU A 52 -10.07 15.52 -5.99
C LEU A 52 -10.67 16.47 -4.95
N GLY A 53 -9.77 17.15 -4.23
CA GLY A 53 -10.09 18.10 -3.17
C GLY A 53 -9.58 17.67 -1.81
N SER A 54 -9.53 18.64 -0.91
CA SER A 54 -9.22 18.44 0.50
C SER A 54 -10.33 17.66 1.20
N ALA A 55 -9.95 16.81 2.15
CA ALA A 55 -10.87 16.40 3.20
C ALA A 55 -11.01 17.55 4.21
N ASP A 56 -12.12 17.61 4.93
CA ASP A 56 -12.33 18.56 6.04
C ASP A 56 -11.54 18.13 7.30
N THR A 57 -10.47 17.34 7.13
CA THR A 57 -9.67 16.73 8.19
C THR A 57 -8.20 17.09 8.00
N GLU A 58 -7.54 17.41 9.11
CA GLU A 58 -6.09 17.58 9.17
C GLU A 58 -5.43 16.23 9.50
N ASN A 59 -4.28 15.95 8.89
CA ASN A 59 -3.50 14.77 9.21
C ASN A 59 -2.65 14.99 10.47
N VAL A 60 -1.95 13.93 10.89
CA VAL A 60 -1.11 13.89 12.11
C VAL A 60 0.08 14.84 12.09
N GLN A 61 0.38 15.39 10.91
CA GLN A 61 1.46 16.35 10.65
C GLN A 61 0.94 17.79 10.58
N GLY A 62 -0.38 18.01 10.74
CA GLY A 62 -1.02 19.34 10.66
C GLY A 62 -1.23 19.85 9.24
N GLU A 63 -1.15 18.96 8.24
CA GLU A 63 -1.45 19.29 6.84
C GLU A 63 -2.91 18.97 6.50
N VAL A 64 -3.49 19.75 5.57
CA VAL A 64 -4.84 19.48 5.05
C VAL A 64 -4.79 18.20 4.23
N GLN A 65 -5.39 17.14 4.74
CA GLN A 65 -5.35 15.82 4.12
C GLN A 65 -6.13 15.83 2.80
N LYS A 66 -5.57 15.27 1.72
CA LYS A 66 -6.32 15.15 0.47
C LYS A 66 -7.19 13.89 0.52
N LYS A 67 -8.35 13.92 -0.13
CA LYS A 67 -9.23 12.75 -0.21
C LYS A 67 -8.54 11.52 -0.81
N LEU A 68 -7.61 11.75 -1.74
CA LEU A 68 -6.83 10.66 -2.33
C LEU A 68 -5.88 9.99 -1.34
N ASP A 69 -5.34 10.72 -0.36
CA ASP A 69 -4.47 10.17 0.69
C ASP A 69 -5.26 9.19 1.56
N ILE A 70 -6.46 9.60 1.98
CA ILE A 70 -7.40 8.74 2.74
C ILE A 70 -7.75 7.49 1.94
N ILE A 71 -8.13 7.65 0.67
CA ILE A 71 -8.49 6.51 -0.20
C ILE A 71 -7.30 5.57 -0.38
N ALA A 72 -6.10 6.10 -0.59
CA ALA A 72 -4.90 5.30 -0.77
C ALA A 72 -4.55 4.51 0.52
N ASN A 73 -4.66 5.16 1.67
CA ASN A 73 -4.48 4.54 2.98
C ASN A 73 -5.49 3.41 3.22
N GLU A 74 -6.79 3.67 3.02
CA GLU A 74 -7.86 2.66 3.15
C GLU A 74 -7.64 1.47 2.22
N VAL A 75 -7.29 1.73 0.95
CA VAL A 75 -7.02 0.67 -0.04
C VAL A 75 -5.88 -0.25 0.40
N LEU A 76 -4.83 0.30 1.03
CA LEU A 76 -3.71 -0.49 1.55
C LEU A 76 -4.09 -1.26 2.80
N ILE A 77 -4.81 -0.65 3.75
CA ILE A 77 -5.27 -1.33 4.98
C ILE A 77 -6.21 -2.50 4.62
N ASP A 78 -7.27 -2.23 3.85
CA ASP A 78 -8.28 -3.22 3.46
C ASP A 78 -7.67 -4.39 2.67
N ALA A 79 -6.68 -4.12 1.84
CA ALA A 79 -6.03 -5.14 1.04
C ALA A 79 -5.21 -6.11 1.91
N ASN A 80 -4.66 -5.65 3.03
CA ASN A 80 -3.62 -6.32 3.78
C ASN A 80 -4.08 -6.86 5.15
N GLU A 81 -5.14 -6.31 5.76
CA GLU A 81 -5.50 -6.64 7.15
C GLU A 81 -5.99 -8.08 7.38
N TRP A 82 -6.55 -8.74 6.36
CA TRP A 82 -7.19 -10.06 6.50
C TRP A 82 -6.31 -11.21 5.96
N GLY A 83 -5.18 -10.90 5.33
CA GLY A 83 -4.37 -11.87 4.59
C GLY A 83 -3.58 -12.86 5.46
N GLY A 84 -3.48 -12.63 6.77
CA GLY A 84 -2.79 -13.55 7.68
C GLY A 84 -1.27 -13.46 7.73
N HIS A 85 -0.67 -12.52 6.98
CA HIS A 85 0.79 -12.36 6.93
C HIS A 85 1.32 -11.26 7.83
N LEU A 86 0.45 -10.34 8.26
CA LEU A 86 0.84 -9.16 9.02
C LEU A 86 0.43 -9.28 10.49
N ALA A 87 1.25 -8.75 11.37
CA ALA A 87 0.92 -8.50 12.77
C ALA A 87 0.39 -7.08 12.98
N ALA A 88 0.97 -6.10 12.29
CA ALA A 88 0.58 -4.71 12.35
C ALA A 88 1.00 -3.93 11.09
N MET A 89 0.41 -2.76 10.92
CA MET A 89 0.72 -1.81 9.86
C MET A 89 0.99 -0.43 10.45
N ALA A 90 1.80 0.36 9.77
CA ALA A 90 2.00 1.77 10.06
C ALA A 90 1.92 2.58 8.76
N SER A 91 1.28 3.74 8.82
CA SER A 91 1.06 4.60 7.67
C SER A 91 1.47 6.02 8.04
N GLU A 92 1.95 6.79 7.07
CA GLU A 92 2.09 8.25 7.22
C GLU A 92 0.79 8.92 7.64
N GLU A 93 -0.35 8.39 7.18
CA GLU A 93 -1.68 8.94 7.40
C GLU A 93 -2.33 8.51 8.73
N MET A 94 -1.57 7.93 9.66
CA MET A 94 -2.09 7.36 10.91
C MET A 94 -1.27 7.74 12.14
N ASP A 95 -1.95 8.15 13.22
CA ASP A 95 -1.30 8.55 14.48
C ASP A 95 -0.62 7.39 15.21
N SER A 96 -1.17 6.19 15.04
CA SER A 96 -0.78 5.01 15.78
C SER A 96 -0.75 3.80 14.88
N ILE A 97 -0.01 2.78 15.32
CA ILE A 97 0.08 1.51 14.61
C ILE A 97 -1.30 0.87 14.47
N TYR A 98 -1.62 0.39 13.27
CA TYR A 98 -2.79 -0.44 13.04
C TYR A 98 -2.46 -1.89 13.38
N VAL A 99 -2.85 -2.34 14.57
CA VAL A 99 -2.69 -3.74 14.96
C VAL A 99 -3.74 -4.58 14.24
N VAL A 100 -3.32 -5.65 13.54
CA VAL A 100 -4.27 -6.53 12.85
C VAL A 100 -5.28 -7.08 13.87
N PRO A 101 -6.60 -6.89 13.63
CA PRO A 101 -7.65 -7.32 14.54
C PRO A 101 -7.59 -8.82 14.86
N ASN A 102 -7.91 -9.21 16.10
CA ASN A 102 -7.89 -10.62 16.54
C ASN A 102 -8.84 -11.54 15.77
N ARG A 103 -9.82 -10.99 15.03
CA ARG A 103 -10.73 -11.73 14.16
C ARG A 103 -10.05 -12.27 12.89
N PHE A 104 -8.88 -11.75 12.54
CA PHE A 104 -8.09 -12.17 11.39
C PHE A 104 -6.86 -12.96 11.84
N PRO A 105 -6.38 -13.91 11.01
CA PRO A 105 -5.07 -14.52 11.24
C PRO A 105 -3.99 -13.44 11.28
N LYS A 106 -2.97 -13.64 12.11
CA LYS A 106 -1.80 -12.75 12.21
C LYS A 106 -0.56 -13.48 11.77
N GLY A 107 0.29 -12.79 11.03
CA GLY A 107 1.59 -13.30 10.62
C GLY A 107 2.73 -12.55 11.27
N GLU A 108 3.94 -12.87 10.83
CA GLU A 108 5.18 -12.38 11.43
C GLU A 108 5.72 -11.10 10.77
N TYR A 109 4.99 -10.49 9.83
CA TYR A 109 5.45 -9.27 9.16
C TYR A 109 4.80 -8.00 9.70
N LEU A 110 5.53 -6.90 9.60
CA LEU A 110 5.05 -5.53 9.77
C LEU A 110 5.12 -4.83 8.41
N LEU A 111 4.08 -4.08 8.05
CA LEU A 111 4.04 -3.30 6.82
C LEU A 111 3.99 -1.82 7.17
N MET A 112 5.01 -1.08 6.75
CA MET A 112 5.05 0.38 6.85
C MET A 112 4.85 0.96 5.46
N PHE A 113 4.10 2.05 5.32
CA PHE A 113 3.90 2.67 4.02
C PHE A 113 3.63 4.17 4.10
N ASP A 114 4.03 4.87 3.05
CA ASP A 114 3.44 6.14 2.65
C ASP A 114 2.51 5.80 1.47
N PRO A 115 1.18 5.94 1.67
CA PRO A 115 0.20 5.50 0.70
C PRO A 115 0.23 6.34 -0.58
N LEU A 116 0.62 7.62 -0.51
CA LEU A 116 0.61 8.55 -1.63
C LEU A 116 1.69 9.65 -1.54
N ASP A 117 2.95 9.27 -1.75
CA ASP A 117 4.09 10.20 -1.78
C ASP A 117 3.90 11.29 -2.84
N GLY A 118 4.13 12.52 -2.41
CA GLY A 118 3.97 13.70 -3.26
C GLY A 118 2.53 14.09 -3.53
N SER A 119 1.58 13.77 -2.65
CA SER A 119 0.15 14.12 -2.81
C SER A 119 -0.10 15.61 -3.09
N SER A 120 0.77 16.51 -2.60
CA SER A 120 0.77 17.94 -2.92
C SER A 120 0.81 18.23 -4.43
N ASN A 121 1.42 17.34 -5.22
CA ASN A 121 1.60 17.45 -6.66
C ASN A 121 0.41 16.96 -7.51
N ILE A 122 -0.64 16.41 -6.90
CA ILE A 122 -1.81 15.86 -7.61
C ILE A 122 -2.45 16.89 -8.54
N ASP A 123 -2.63 18.12 -8.08
CA ASP A 123 -3.36 19.17 -8.81
C ASP A 123 -2.56 19.73 -10.00
N VAL A 124 -1.24 19.51 -10.03
CA VAL A 124 -0.34 19.92 -11.12
C VAL A 124 0.07 18.76 -12.02
N ASN A 125 -0.53 17.58 -11.85
CA ASN A 125 -0.31 16.38 -12.66
C ASN A 125 1.18 15.99 -12.78
N VAL A 126 1.91 16.14 -11.68
CA VAL A 126 3.31 15.69 -11.54
C VAL A 126 3.32 14.25 -10.97
N SER A 127 4.43 13.54 -11.13
CA SER A 127 4.60 12.18 -10.62
C SER A 127 4.34 12.07 -9.13
N ILE A 128 3.56 11.07 -8.75
CA ILE A 128 3.29 10.63 -7.37
C ILE A 128 3.49 9.13 -7.26
N GLY A 129 3.65 8.62 -6.04
CA GLY A 129 4.01 7.22 -5.81
C GLY A 129 3.42 6.62 -4.54
N THR A 130 3.76 5.37 -4.27
CA THR A 130 3.49 4.70 -2.99
C THR A 130 4.81 4.10 -2.52
N ILE A 131 5.19 4.37 -1.28
CA ILE A 131 6.41 3.82 -0.67
C ILE A 131 5.97 2.77 0.35
N PHE A 132 6.67 1.64 0.40
CA PHE A 132 6.41 0.63 1.42
C PHE A 132 7.68 -0.06 1.90
N SER A 133 7.63 -0.55 3.14
CA SER A 133 8.67 -1.34 3.78
C SER A 133 8.04 -2.53 4.49
N VAL A 134 8.68 -3.70 4.37
CA VAL A 134 8.27 -4.93 5.04
C VAL A 134 9.36 -5.33 6.03
N LEU A 135 8.98 -5.48 7.29
CA LEU A 135 9.88 -5.90 8.37
C LEU A 135 9.40 -7.22 8.98
N HIS A 136 10.31 -8.01 9.51
CA HIS A 136 9.96 -9.14 10.35
C HIS A 136 9.72 -8.65 11.78
N LYS A 137 8.65 -9.11 12.42
CA LYS A 137 8.39 -8.93 13.83
C LYS A 137 9.35 -9.83 14.61
N HIS A 138 10.15 -9.25 15.49
CA HIS A 138 11.01 -9.99 16.41
C HIS A 138 10.37 -10.07 17.79
#